data_AF-A0A2V9MDK5-F1
#
_entry.id   AF-A0A2V9MDK5-F1
#
_cell.length_a   1.000
_cell.length_b   1.000
_cell.length_c   1.000
_cell.angle_alpha   90.00
_cell.angle_beta   90.00
_cell.angle_gamma   90.00
#
_symmetry.space_group_name_H-M   'P 1'
#
loop_
_entity.id
_entity.type
_entity.pdbx_description
1 polymer ?
#
loop_
_entity_poly.entity_id
_entity_poly.type
_entity_poly.pdbx_seq_one_letter_code
_entity_poly.pdbx_strand_id
1 'polypeptide(L)'
;MLCEDGRCKTFSNKANGYVRGEGVGMLFLKKLQDAEKAGDHIYGVIRASAENHGGRSNSLTAPNPKAQAELLKTVYTKAGIDPRTVSYIEAHGTGTELGDPVEINGLKTAFKELYHATGDPKVVNAHCGVASVKS
;
A
#
# COMPACT_ATOMS: atom_id res chain seq x y z
N MET A 1 -0.39 19.29 9.73
CA MET A 1 0.28 17.97 9.62
C MET A 1 -0.10 17.09 10.80
N LEU A 2 0.15 17.53 12.03
CA LEU A 2 -0.31 16.84 13.23
C LEU A 2 -1.80 17.09 13.50
N CYS A 3 -2.49 16.11 14.07
CA CYS A 3 -3.84 16.25 14.61
C CYS A 3 -3.83 16.82 16.03
N GLU A 4 -4.90 17.50 16.44
CA GLU A 4 -5.03 18.09 17.78
C GLU A 4 -5.52 17.09 18.85
N ASP A 5 -6.22 16.05 18.42
CA ASP A 5 -6.84 15.03 19.27
C ASP A 5 -5.99 13.77 19.45
N GLY A 6 -4.76 13.77 18.94
CA GLY A 6 -3.76 12.72 19.21
C GLY A 6 -4.09 11.36 18.59
N ARG A 7 -4.86 11.32 17.50
CA ARG A 7 -5.27 10.09 16.80
C ARG A 7 -5.18 10.25 15.28
N CYS A 8 -4.48 9.33 14.62
CA CYS A 8 -4.57 9.20 13.17
C CYS A 8 -5.93 8.59 12.83
N LYS A 9 -6.92 9.40 12.46
CA LYS A 9 -8.27 8.91 12.16
C LYS A 9 -8.36 8.44 10.71
N THR A 10 -7.54 7.46 10.36
CA THR A 10 -7.37 6.98 8.99
C THR A 10 -8.70 6.56 8.38
N PHE A 11 -9.00 7.09 7.19
CA PHE A 11 -10.25 6.87 6.45
C PHE A 11 -11.53 7.43 7.11
N SER A 12 -11.42 8.14 8.23
CA SER A 12 -12.55 8.83 8.85
C SER A 12 -12.90 10.13 8.12
N ASN A 13 -14.19 10.48 8.10
CA ASN A 13 -14.63 11.82 7.69
C ASN A 13 -14.20 12.93 8.68
N LYS A 14 -13.59 12.57 9.81
CA LYS A 14 -13.01 13.49 10.81
C LYS A 14 -11.47 13.53 10.77
N ALA A 15 -10.84 12.93 9.76
CA ALA A 15 -9.39 12.95 9.55
C ALA A 15 -8.86 14.40 9.51
N ASN A 16 -7.91 14.73 10.39
CA ASN A 16 -7.38 16.09 10.55
C ASN A 16 -5.85 16.13 10.72
N GLY A 17 -5.15 15.01 10.49
CA GLY A 17 -3.71 14.90 10.69
C GLY A 17 -3.30 13.57 11.32
N TYR A 18 -1.98 13.39 11.47
CA TYR A 18 -1.39 12.23 12.15
C TYR A 18 -0.92 12.57 13.56
N VAL A 19 -0.57 11.56 14.36
CA VAL A 19 0.14 11.72 15.63
C VAL A 19 1.50 11.02 15.55
N ARG A 20 2.52 11.57 16.22
CA ARG A 20 3.84 10.93 16.28
C ARG A 20 3.78 9.71 17.21
N GLY A 21 4.46 8.64 16.81
CA GLY A 21 4.65 7.44 17.63
C GLY A 21 6.11 7.00 17.61
N GLU A 22 6.50 6.20 18.59
CA GLU A 22 7.83 5.60 18.69
C GLU A 22 7.69 4.07 18.61
N GLY A 23 8.70 3.40 18.04
CA GLY A 23 8.71 1.95 17.89
C GLY A 23 9.98 1.46 17.19
N VAL A 24 10.30 0.18 17.39
CA VAL A 24 11.41 -0.50 16.72
C VAL A 24 10.94 -1.83 16.18
N GLY A 25 11.36 -2.18 14.95
CA GLY A 25 11.03 -3.43 14.29
C GLY A 25 12.25 -3.99 13.57
N MET A 26 12.42 -5.31 13.59
CA MET A 26 13.52 -6.01 12.96
C MET A 26 12.99 -7.17 12.12
N LEU A 27 13.56 -7.35 10.92
CA LEU A 27 13.28 -8.48 10.05
C LEU A 27 14.62 -9.10 9.64
N PHE A 28 14.67 -10.43 9.62
CA PHE A 28 15.78 -11.18 9.05
C PHE A 28 15.36 -11.76 7.71
N LEU A 29 16.13 -11.46 6.65
CA LEU A 29 15.79 -11.84 5.29
C LEU A 29 16.80 -12.85 4.75
N LYS A 30 16.28 -13.92 4.15
CA LYS A 30 17.03 -14.90 3.36
C LYS A 30 16.33 -15.10 2.02
N LYS A 31 17.08 -15.59 1.04
CA LYS A 31 16.46 -16.15 -0.18
C LYS A 31 15.59 -17.33 0.23
N LEU A 32 14.38 -17.43 -0.33
CA LEU A 32 13.41 -18.47 0.01
C LEU A 32 14.03 -19.88 -0.04
N GLN A 33 14.74 -20.20 -1.13
CA GLN A 33 15.38 -21.51 -1.30
C GLN A 33 16.39 -21.83 -0.19
N ASP A 34 17.13 -20.83 0.31
CA ASP A 34 18.12 -21.03 1.36
C ASP A 34 17.47 -21.13 2.74
N ALA A 35 16.31 -20.51 2.94
CA ALA A 35 15.49 -20.64 4.14
C ALA A 35 14.85 -22.03 4.21
N GLU A 36 14.27 -22.50 3.11
CA GLU A 36 13.66 -23.84 3.00
C GLU A 36 14.70 -24.94 3.22
N LYS A 37 15.88 -24.84 2.57
CA LYS A 37 16.98 -25.82 2.75
C LYS A 37 17.50 -25.86 4.18
N ALA A 38 17.51 -24.73 4.87
CA ALA A 38 17.94 -24.64 6.26
C ALA A 38 16.86 -25.09 7.26
N GLY A 39 15.62 -25.31 6.80
CA GLY A 39 14.49 -25.62 7.68
C GLY A 39 14.07 -24.43 8.55
N ASP A 40 14.31 -23.19 8.09
CA ASP A 40 13.95 -22.00 8.85
C ASP A 40 12.42 -21.87 8.99
N HIS A 41 11.98 -21.26 10.10
CA HIS A 41 10.60 -20.79 10.19
C HIS A 41 10.40 -19.53 9.34
N ILE A 42 9.48 -19.59 8.37
CA ILE A 42 9.24 -18.52 7.40
C ILE A 42 7.89 -17.85 7.71
N TYR A 43 7.93 -16.59 8.14
CA TYR A 43 6.72 -15.78 8.39
C TYR A 43 5.99 -15.38 7.10
N GLY A 44 6.73 -15.16 6.01
CA GLY A 44 6.18 -14.74 4.73
C GLY A 44 7.26 -14.57 3.67
N VAL A 45 6.82 -14.39 2.41
CA VAL A 45 7.70 -14.26 1.25
C VAL A 45 7.49 -12.90 0.58
N ILE A 46 8.56 -12.12 0.45
CA ILE A 46 8.53 -10.87 -0.33
C ILE A 46 8.56 -11.24 -1.82
N ARG A 47 7.41 -11.12 -2.49
CA ARG A 47 7.26 -11.44 -3.92
C ARG A 47 7.91 -10.40 -4.84
N ALA A 48 7.79 -9.13 -4.47
CA ALA A 48 8.44 -8.02 -5.15
C ALA A 48 8.48 -6.79 -4.25
N SER A 49 9.37 -5.85 -4.58
CA SER A 49 9.42 -4.49 -4.07
C SER A 49 9.66 -3.51 -5.22
N ALA A 50 9.15 -2.29 -5.07
CA ALA A 50 9.37 -1.17 -5.98
C ALA A 50 9.43 0.14 -5.19
N GLU A 51 10.04 1.16 -5.79
CA GLU A 51 10.15 2.52 -5.25
C GLU A 51 10.05 3.52 -6.42
N ASN A 52 9.44 4.68 -6.18
CA ASN A 52 9.45 5.80 -7.11
C ASN A 52 9.34 7.16 -6.38
N HIS A 53 9.34 8.25 -7.14
CA HIS A 53 9.17 9.61 -6.62
C HIS A 53 7.87 10.25 -7.14
N GLY A 54 7.23 11.07 -6.30
CA GLY A 54 5.97 11.76 -6.63
C GLY A 54 6.09 12.81 -7.75
N GLY A 55 7.32 13.21 -8.08
CA GLY A 55 7.61 14.19 -9.13
C GLY A 55 7.00 15.56 -8.84
N ARG A 56 6.53 16.26 -9.89
CA ARG A 56 5.80 17.52 -9.76
C ARG A 56 4.39 17.25 -9.22
N SER A 57 4.02 17.87 -8.11
CA SER A 57 2.69 17.82 -7.50
C SER A 57 2.19 19.25 -7.20
N ASN A 58 0.98 19.37 -6.65
CA ASN A 58 0.38 20.67 -6.29
C ASN A 58 1.18 21.45 -5.24
N SER A 59 1.99 20.75 -4.43
CA SER A 59 2.98 21.32 -3.53
C SER A 59 4.09 20.30 -3.27
N LEU A 60 5.17 20.72 -2.61
CA LEU A 60 6.30 19.84 -2.28
C LEU A 60 5.89 18.62 -1.42
N THR A 61 4.91 18.80 -0.54
CA THR A 61 4.44 17.77 0.41
C THR A 61 3.12 17.13 -0.02
N ALA A 62 2.54 17.54 -1.15
CA ALA A 62 1.27 16.99 -1.63
C ALA A 62 1.50 15.60 -2.26
N PRO A 63 0.74 14.57 -1.85
CA PRO A 63 0.82 13.26 -2.47
C PRO A 63 0.37 13.30 -3.94
N ASN A 64 0.90 12.39 -4.76
CA ASN A 64 0.57 12.29 -6.18
C ASN A 64 -0.11 10.93 -6.48
N PRO A 65 -1.43 10.90 -6.75
CA PRO A 65 -2.15 9.65 -6.99
C PRO A 65 -1.66 8.90 -8.23
N LYS A 66 -1.18 9.61 -9.26
CA LYS A 66 -0.65 8.97 -10.48
C LYS A 66 0.65 8.24 -10.18
N ALA A 67 1.57 8.90 -9.46
CA ALA A 67 2.83 8.27 -9.06
C ALA A 67 2.60 7.06 -8.15
N GLN A 68 1.65 7.13 -7.22
CA GLN A 68 1.25 5.99 -6.39
C GLN A 68 0.67 4.84 -7.23
N ALA A 69 -0.16 5.15 -8.23
CA ALA A 69 -0.70 4.12 -9.12
C ALA A 69 0.40 3.42 -9.95
N GLU A 70 1.35 4.19 -10.51
CA GLU A 70 2.50 3.63 -11.23
C GLU A 70 3.39 2.76 -10.34
N LEU A 71 3.59 3.16 -9.08
CA LEU A 71 4.34 2.37 -8.11
C LEU A 71 3.70 0.99 -7.91
N LEU A 72 2.38 0.98 -7.68
CA LEU A 72 1.62 -0.25 -7.47
C LEU A 72 1.65 -1.14 -8.72
N LYS A 73 1.40 -0.59 -9.91
CA LYS A 73 1.50 -1.36 -11.15
C LYS A 73 2.87 -2.01 -11.31
N THR A 74 3.93 -1.24 -11.08
CA THR A 74 5.31 -1.72 -11.17
C THR A 74 5.55 -2.93 -10.25
N VAL A 75 5.15 -2.84 -8.97
CA VAL A 75 5.41 -3.92 -8.02
C VAL A 75 4.55 -5.16 -8.30
N TYR A 76 3.29 -4.99 -8.70
CA TYR A 76 2.41 -6.13 -9.02
C TYR A 76 2.81 -6.84 -10.31
N THR A 77 3.20 -6.09 -11.35
CA THR A 77 3.76 -6.68 -12.57
C THR A 77 5.06 -7.44 -12.26
N LYS A 78 5.96 -6.87 -11.46
CA LYS A 78 7.20 -7.55 -11.02
C LYS A 78 6.92 -8.80 -10.18
N ALA A 79 5.89 -8.77 -9.33
CA ALA A 79 5.48 -9.92 -8.52
C ALA A 79 4.90 -11.06 -9.36
N GLY A 80 4.36 -10.76 -10.55
CA GLY A 80 3.74 -11.72 -11.44
C GLY A 80 2.53 -12.43 -10.83
N ILE A 81 1.78 -11.72 -9.96
CA ILE A 81 0.59 -12.26 -9.32
C ILE A 81 -0.68 -11.68 -9.95
N ASP A 82 -1.76 -12.45 -9.92
CA ASP A 82 -3.07 -11.93 -10.26
C ASP A 82 -3.54 -10.97 -9.16
N PRO A 83 -3.81 -9.68 -9.45
CA PRO A 83 -4.27 -8.70 -8.45
C PRO A 83 -5.55 -9.14 -7.71
N ARG A 84 -6.37 -10.02 -8.30
CA ARG A 84 -7.59 -10.56 -7.67
C ARG A 84 -7.29 -11.49 -6.48
N THR A 85 -6.05 -11.95 -6.34
CA THR A 85 -5.61 -12.78 -5.21
C THR A 85 -5.19 -11.96 -3.99
N VAL A 86 -5.08 -10.63 -4.11
CA VAL A 86 -4.74 -9.74 -3.02
C VAL A 86 -5.97 -9.48 -2.17
N SER A 87 -5.96 -9.94 -0.93
CA SER A 87 -7.09 -9.83 0.00
C SER A 87 -6.94 -8.72 1.03
N TYR A 88 -5.75 -8.12 1.17
CA TYR A 88 -5.48 -7.07 2.14
C TYR A 88 -4.40 -6.09 1.68
N ILE A 89 -4.56 -4.81 2.01
CA ILE A 89 -3.57 -3.74 1.85
C ILE A 89 -3.38 -3.03 3.20
N GLU A 90 -2.13 -3.04 3.68
CA GLU A 90 -1.68 -2.15 4.75
C GLU A 90 -1.33 -0.79 4.15
N ALA A 91 -2.22 0.19 4.35
CA ALA A 91 -2.07 1.52 3.77
C ALA A 91 -1.10 2.40 4.57
N HIS A 92 -0.52 3.40 3.90
CA HIS A 92 0.22 4.46 4.57
C HIS A 92 -0.69 5.23 5.54
N GLY A 93 -1.88 5.64 5.11
CA GLY A 93 -3.02 5.95 5.98
C GLY A 93 -2.69 6.87 7.14
N THR A 94 -2.37 8.13 6.86
CA THR A 94 -1.94 9.10 7.89
C THR A 94 -3.10 9.79 8.62
N GLY A 95 -4.35 9.52 8.23
CA GLY A 95 -5.49 10.21 8.85
C GLY A 95 -5.56 11.67 8.44
N THR A 96 -5.14 11.98 7.21
CA THR A 96 -5.24 13.33 6.64
C THR A 96 -6.41 13.42 5.68
N GLU A 97 -7.15 14.52 5.74
CA GLU A 97 -8.33 14.76 4.90
C GLU A 97 -8.03 14.64 3.40
N LEU A 98 -6.84 15.07 2.96
CA LEU A 98 -6.41 15.00 1.57
C LEU A 98 -5.69 13.68 1.23
N GLY A 99 -4.79 13.22 2.11
CA GLY A 99 -3.88 12.12 1.77
C GLY A 99 -4.58 10.78 1.66
N ASP A 100 -5.50 10.49 2.57
CA ASP A 100 -6.19 9.19 2.60
C ASP A 100 -7.05 8.99 1.33
N PRO A 101 -7.87 9.95 0.85
CA PRO A 101 -8.55 9.81 -0.44
C PRO A 101 -7.60 9.70 -1.63
N VAL A 102 -6.46 10.41 -1.62
CA VAL A 102 -5.46 10.32 -2.70
C VAL A 102 -4.88 8.90 -2.77
N GLU A 103 -4.55 8.30 -1.64
CA GLU A 103 -4.05 6.93 -1.56
C GLU A 103 -5.06 5.90 -2.05
N ILE A 104 -6.32 6.00 -1.61
CA ILE A 104 -7.40 5.10 -2.07
C ILE A 104 -7.64 5.25 -3.58
N ASN A 105 -7.59 6.48 -4.11
CA ASN A 105 -7.72 6.70 -5.55
C ASN A 105 -6.53 6.12 -6.33
N GLY A 106 -5.31 6.24 -5.82
CA GLY A 106 -4.12 5.60 -6.40
C GLY A 106 -4.26 4.07 -6.46
N LEU A 107 -4.71 3.45 -5.36
CA LEU A 107 -5.01 2.02 -5.30
C LEU A 107 -6.07 1.61 -6.33
N LYS A 108 -7.21 2.31 -6.36
CA LYS A 108 -8.30 2.02 -7.30
C LYS A 108 -7.87 2.13 -8.76
N THR A 109 -7.11 3.17 -9.11
CA THR A 109 -6.56 3.33 -10.47
C THR A 109 -5.61 2.20 -10.82
N ALA A 110 -4.65 1.89 -9.96
CA ALA A 110 -3.69 0.81 -10.20
C ALA A 110 -4.38 -0.54 -10.39
N PHE A 111 -5.28 -0.92 -9.48
CA PHE A 111 -5.95 -2.21 -9.55
C PHE A 111 -6.87 -2.30 -10.76
N LYS A 112 -7.57 -1.23 -11.13
CA LYS A 112 -8.36 -1.20 -12.37
C LYS A 112 -7.48 -1.52 -13.58
N GLU A 113 -6.33 -0.88 -13.71
CA GLU A 113 -5.41 -1.12 -14.83
C GLU A 113 -4.79 -2.52 -14.78
N LEU A 114 -4.43 -3.02 -13.60
CA LEU A 114 -3.93 -4.38 -13.41
C LEU A 114 -4.98 -5.43 -13.79
N TYR A 115 -6.26 -5.24 -13.44
CA TYR A 115 -7.35 -6.13 -13.87
C TYR A 115 -7.50 -6.13 -15.39
N HIS A 116 -7.47 -4.97 -16.04
CA HIS A 116 -7.49 -4.89 -17.50
C HIS A 116 -6.31 -5.65 -18.14
N ALA A 117 -5.12 -5.59 -17.54
CA ALA A 117 -3.95 -6.30 -18.03
C ALA A 117 -4.06 -7.84 -17.91
N THR A 118 -4.95 -8.37 -17.05
CA THR A 118 -5.21 -9.82 -16.97
C THR A 118 -6.08 -10.36 -18.12
N GLY A 119 -6.66 -9.49 -18.96
CA GLY A 119 -7.54 -9.87 -20.06
C GLY A 119 -8.99 -10.17 -19.65
N ASP A 120 -9.29 -10.29 -18.36
CA ASP A 120 -10.65 -10.38 -17.83
C ASP A 120 -10.93 -9.23 -16.84
N PRO A 121 -11.58 -8.15 -17.29
CA PRO A 121 -11.85 -6.99 -16.45
C PRO A 121 -12.99 -7.24 -15.44
N LYS A 122 -13.71 -8.36 -15.53
CA LYS A 122 -14.83 -8.64 -14.63
C LYS A 122 -14.29 -9.11 -13.28
N VAL A 123 -14.29 -8.19 -12.31
CA VAL A 123 -14.12 -8.54 -10.90
C VAL A 123 -15.48 -8.90 -10.33
N VAL A 124 -15.81 -10.19 -10.31
CA VAL A 124 -17.13 -10.65 -9.86
C VAL A 124 -17.19 -10.83 -8.33
N ASN A 125 -16.08 -11.26 -7.71
CA ASN A 125 -16.05 -11.64 -6.28
C ASN A 125 -14.79 -11.18 -5.51
N ALA A 126 -13.87 -10.43 -6.13
CA ALA A 126 -12.65 -10.06 -5.43
C ALA A 126 -12.93 -8.90 -4.46
N HIS A 127 -12.68 -9.15 -3.17
CA HIS A 127 -12.70 -8.15 -2.11
C HIS A 127 -11.31 -8.04 -1.50
N CYS A 128 -10.88 -6.81 -1.26
CA CYS A 128 -9.60 -6.52 -0.62
C CYS A 128 -9.84 -5.58 0.57
N GLY A 129 -9.49 -6.02 1.77
CA GLY A 129 -9.53 -5.20 2.97
C GLY A 129 -8.44 -4.14 2.92
N VAL A 130 -8.74 -2.94 3.44
CA VAL A 130 -7.76 -1.87 3.57
C VAL A 130 -7.82 -1.35 4.99
N ALA A 131 -6.67 -1.29 5.66
CA ALA A 131 -6.56 -0.70 6.99
C ALA A 131 -5.19 -0.04 7.17
N SER A 132 -4.97 0.57 8.32
CA SER A 132 -3.69 1.13 8.71
C SER A 132 -3.44 0.96 10.19
N VAL A 133 -2.26 0.46 10.54
CA VAL A 133 -1.77 0.30 11.91
C VAL A 133 -1.63 1.63 12.66
N LYS A 134 -1.69 2.77 11.96
CA LYS A 134 -1.53 4.11 12.57
C LYS A 134 -2.75 4.58 13.37
N SER A 135 -3.89 3.91 13.22
CA SER A 135 -5.19 4.33 13.77
C SER A 135 -5.31 4.29 15.30
#